data_AF-A0A502CKD0-F1
#
_entry.id   AF-A0A502CKD0-F1
#
_cell.length_a   1.000
_cell.length_b   1.000
_cell.length_c   1.000
_cell.angle_alpha   90.00
_cell.angle_beta   90.00
_cell.angle_gamma   90.00
#
_symmetry.space_group_name_H-M   'P 1'
#
loop_
_entity.id
_entity.type
_entity.pdbx_description
1 polymer ?
#
loop_
_entity_poly.entity_id
_entity_poly.type
_entity_poly.pdbx_seq_one_letter_code
_entity_poly.pdbx_strand_id
1 'polypeptide(L)'
;MAQGLADIVREVRSRAVDARVILVDYLTVVTNTTTTGDHWPLSPEQTASFRAIQDGIVEGYRITADRTEVEVLRASELSLNHGLGSVEPWVFGFQPTLEATAWSFHPNEQGMTAVADALVEFLGVES
;
A
#
# COMPACT_ATOMS: atom_id res chain seq x y z
N MET A 1 -1.83 2.96 -14.67
CA MET A 1 -2.48 2.89 -13.34
C MET A 1 -3.35 4.11 -13.06
N ALA A 2 -2.79 5.33 -12.96
CA ALA A 2 -3.52 6.53 -12.51
C ALA A 2 -4.85 6.85 -13.24
N GLN A 3 -4.95 6.57 -14.55
CA GLN A 3 -6.19 6.81 -15.29
C GLN A 3 -7.35 5.97 -14.75
N GLY A 4 -7.15 4.66 -14.57
CA GLY A 4 -8.20 3.78 -14.08
C GLY A 4 -8.65 4.13 -12.66
N LEU A 5 -7.71 4.52 -11.78
CA LEU A 5 -8.05 4.97 -10.43
C LEU A 5 -8.83 6.30 -10.46
N ALA A 6 -8.47 7.22 -11.35
CA ALA A 6 -9.23 8.46 -11.54
C ALA A 6 -10.64 8.20 -12.07
N ASP A 7 -10.81 7.21 -12.95
CA ASP A 7 -12.13 6.81 -13.46
C ASP A 7 -12.99 6.21 -12.33
N ILE A 8 -12.40 5.42 -11.43
CA ILE A 8 -13.07 4.94 -10.22
C ILE A 8 -13.53 6.11 -9.35
N VAL A 9 -12.66 7.09 -9.07
CA VAL A 9 -13.02 8.27 -8.26
C VAL A 9 -14.17 9.05 -8.87
N ARG A 10 -14.14 9.29 -10.20
CA ARG A 10 -15.22 9.97 -10.91
C ARG A 10 -16.53 9.21 -10.82
N GLU A 11 -16.48 7.88 -10.94
CA GLU A 11 -17.67 7.05 -10.86
C GLU A 11 -18.24 6.95 -9.43
N VAL A 12 -17.39 6.98 -8.41
CA VAL A 12 -17.86 7.09 -7.02
C VAL A 12 -18.59 8.42 -6.82
N ARG A 13 -18.01 9.54 -7.27
CA ARG A 13 -18.61 10.87 -7.14
C ARG A 13 -19.89 11.04 -7.97
N SER A 14 -20.02 10.36 -9.12
CA SER A 14 -21.25 10.41 -9.91
C SER A 14 -22.43 9.74 -9.19
N ARG A 15 -22.15 8.71 -8.36
CA ARG A 15 -23.16 7.96 -7.60
C ARG A 15 -23.39 8.52 -6.19
N ALA A 16 -22.38 9.15 -5.61
CA ALA A 16 -22.43 9.72 -4.26
C ALA A 16 -21.78 11.11 -4.28
N VAL A 17 -22.56 12.11 -4.68
CA VAL A 17 -22.10 13.49 -4.94
C VAL A 17 -21.46 14.14 -3.72
N ASP A 18 -21.97 13.84 -2.52
CA ASP A 18 -21.50 14.42 -1.26
C ASP A 18 -20.44 13.56 -0.55
N ALA A 19 -19.98 12.47 -1.17
CA ALA A 19 -18.99 11.59 -0.54
C ALA A 19 -17.60 12.24 -0.47
N ARG A 20 -17.01 12.27 0.73
CA ARG A 20 -15.56 12.44 0.90
C ARG A 20 -14.88 11.16 0.44
N VAL A 21 -14.06 11.26 -0.61
CA VAL A 21 -13.29 10.12 -1.14
C VAL A 21 -11.85 10.24 -0.68
N ILE A 22 -11.39 9.22 0.03
CA ILE A 22 -10.00 9.08 0.48
C ILE A 22 -9.44 7.84 -0.20
N LEU A 23 -8.34 8.02 -0.93
CA LEU A 23 -7.60 6.89 -1.49
C LEU A 23 -6.58 6.43 -0.44
N VAL A 24 -6.55 5.15 -0.14
CA VAL A 24 -5.52 4.56 0.70
C VAL A 24 -4.56 3.81 -0.22
N ASP A 25 -3.28 4.21 -0.24
CA ASP A 25 -2.27 3.49 -0.99
C ASP A 25 -1.77 2.25 -0.23
N TYR A 26 -0.72 1.59 -0.72
CA TYR A 26 -0.30 0.29 -0.22
C TYR A 26 0.83 0.42 0.81
N LEU A 27 0.87 -0.49 1.78
CA LEU A 27 2.03 -0.67 2.65
C LEU A 27 3.29 -1.01 1.82
N THR A 28 4.43 -0.48 2.26
CA THR A 28 5.74 -0.75 1.70
C THR A 28 6.11 -2.21 1.95
N VAL A 29 6.31 -2.97 0.86
CA VAL A 29 6.74 -4.38 0.93
C VAL A 29 8.25 -4.48 0.92
N VAL A 30 8.90 -3.72 0.02
CA VAL A 30 10.34 -3.77 -0.21
C VAL A 30 10.98 -2.47 0.23
N THR A 31 11.97 -2.57 1.11
CA THR A 31 12.79 -1.46 1.60
C THR A 31 14.25 -1.69 1.24
N ASN A 32 15.12 -0.73 1.56
CA ASN A 32 16.56 -0.86 1.33
C ASN A 32 17.19 -1.96 2.20
N THR A 33 16.49 -2.41 3.23
CA THR A 33 16.94 -3.47 4.15
C THR A 33 16.37 -4.84 3.79
N THR A 34 15.50 -4.94 2.78
CA THR A 34 14.99 -6.23 2.30
C THR A 34 16.11 -7.01 1.62
N THR A 35 16.44 -8.16 2.21
CA THR A 35 17.45 -9.09 1.70
C THR A 35 16.79 -10.36 1.15
N THR A 36 17.45 -11.02 0.20
CA THR A 36 17.00 -12.32 -0.31
C THR A 36 17.00 -13.37 0.82
N GLY A 37 15.93 -14.16 0.88
CA GLY A 37 15.75 -15.24 1.85
C GLY A 37 14.39 -15.91 1.68
N ASP A 38 13.99 -16.75 2.63
CA ASP A 38 12.74 -17.52 2.53
C ASP A 38 11.50 -16.62 2.37
N HIS A 39 11.48 -15.49 3.07
CA HIS A 39 10.39 -14.50 3.00
C HIS A 39 10.43 -13.61 1.76
N TRP A 40 11.54 -13.61 1.02
CA TRP A 40 11.74 -12.84 -0.21
C TRP A 40 12.69 -13.59 -1.15
N PRO A 41 12.22 -14.64 -1.84
CA PRO A 41 13.07 -15.52 -2.64
C PRO A 41 13.36 -14.94 -4.03
N LEU A 42 13.57 -13.62 -4.11
CA LEU A 42 13.81 -12.91 -5.36
C LEU A 42 15.26 -12.41 -5.41
N SER A 43 15.81 -12.38 -6.63
CA SER A 43 17.14 -11.84 -6.89
C SER A 43 17.19 -10.32 -6.64
N PRO A 44 18.38 -9.72 -6.51
CA PRO A 44 18.52 -8.27 -6.42
C PRO A 44 17.88 -7.52 -7.60
N GLU A 45 17.99 -8.04 -8.82
CA GLU A 45 17.40 -7.45 -10.03
C GLU A 45 15.86 -7.53 -10.01
N GLN A 46 15.31 -8.65 -9.54
CA GLN A 46 13.88 -8.81 -9.34
C GLN A 46 13.38 -7.89 -8.22
N THR A 47 14.17 -7.72 -7.16
CA THR A 47 13.87 -6.80 -6.04
C THR A 47 13.83 -5.36 -6.51
N ALA A 48 14.77 -4.93 -7.36
CA ALA A 48 14.75 -3.61 -7.97
C ALA A 48 13.50 -3.42 -8.85
N SER A 49 13.10 -4.44 -9.59
CA SER A 49 11.87 -4.41 -10.41
C SER A 49 10.61 -4.27 -9.55
N PHE A 50 10.52 -5.01 -8.44
CA PHE A 50 9.43 -4.88 -7.47
C PHE A 50 9.35 -3.49 -6.85
N ARG A 51 10.51 -2.91 -6.48
CA ARG A 51 10.57 -1.54 -5.99
C ARG A 51 10.06 -0.54 -7.02
N ALA A 52 10.47 -0.67 -8.29
CA ALA A 52 9.97 0.20 -9.36
C ALA A 52 8.45 0.09 -9.53
N ILE A 53 7.87 -1.10 -9.35
CA ILE A 53 6.42 -1.30 -9.34
C ILE A 53 5.77 -0.60 -8.15
N GLN A 54 6.32 -0.79 -6.93
CA GLN A 54 5.85 -0.11 -5.72
C GLN A 54 5.86 1.41 -5.87
N ASP A 55 6.97 1.98 -6.35
CA ASP A 55 7.12 3.42 -6.60
C ASP A 55 6.11 3.91 -7.65
N GLY A 56 5.90 3.13 -8.71
CA GLY A 56 4.90 3.41 -9.74
C GLY A 56 3.46 3.38 -9.22
N ILE A 57 3.16 2.53 -8.23
CA ILE A 57 1.86 2.52 -7.55
C ILE A 57 1.68 3.80 -6.74
N VAL A 58 2.65 4.15 -5.88
CA VAL A 58 2.61 5.38 -5.06
C VAL A 58 2.41 6.62 -5.94
N GLU A 59 3.20 6.74 -7.01
CA GLU A 59 3.08 7.86 -7.94
C GLU A 59 1.73 7.87 -8.65
N GLY A 60 1.18 6.69 -8.99
CA GLY A 60 -0.14 6.59 -9.59
C GLY A 60 -1.25 7.09 -8.68
N TYR A 61 -1.18 6.81 -7.37
CA TYR A 61 -2.12 7.35 -6.37
C TYR A 61 -2.00 8.87 -6.27
N ARG A 62 -0.77 9.38 -6.19
CA ARG A 62 -0.49 10.83 -6.14
C ARG A 62 -1.05 11.56 -7.36
N ILE A 63 -0.78 11.06 -8.56
CA ILE A 63 -1.31 11.63 -9.81
C ILE A 63 -2.84 11.61 -9.82
N THR A 64 -3.47 10.53 -9.36
CA THR A 64 -4.94 10.47 -9.30
C THR A 64 -5.51 11.50 -8.35
N ALA A 65 -4.91 11.64 -7.17
CA ALA A 65 -5.27 12.64 -6.18
C ALA A 65 -5.25 14.05 -6.76
N ASP A 66 -4.14 14.42 -7.41
CA ASP A 66 -3.99 15.71 -8.08
C ASP A 66 -5.05 15.93 -9.16
N ARG A 67 -5.35 14.90 -9.97
CA ARG A 67 -6.31 14.98 -11.09
C ARG A 67 -7.77 15.03 -10.69
N THR A 68 -8.07 14.54 -9.49
CA THR A 68 -9.45 14.36 -9.03
C THR A 68 -9.73 15.13 -7.75
N GLU A 69 -8.76 15.87 -7.22
CA GLU A 69 -8.91 16.68 -6.01
C GLU A 69 -9.48 15.83 -4.85
N VAL A 70 -8.90 14.65 -4.66
CA VAL A 70 -9.17 13.75 -3.52
C VAL A 70 -7.94 13.64 -2.66
N GLU A 71 -8.16 13.21 -1.42
CA GLU A 71 -7.10 12.98 -0.45
C GLU A 71 -6.48 11.59 -0.61
N VAL A 72 -5.21 11.46 -0.19
CA VAL A 72 -4.50 10.17 -0.13
C VAL A 72 -3.97 9.94 1.27
N LEU A 73 -4.36 8.83 1.87
CA LEU A 73 -3.65 8.26 3.02
C LEU A 73 -2.45 7.47 2.49
N ARG A 74 -1.25 7.94 2.85
CA ARG A 74 0.03 7.37 2.41
C ARG A 74 0.49 6.27 3.36
N ALA A 75 -0.17 5.11 3.28
CA ALA A 75 0.23 3.90 3.97
C ALA A 75 1.66 3.48 3.56
N SER A 76 2.07 3.78 2.33
CA SER A 76 3.42 3.58 1.82
C SER A 76 4.47 4.31 2.67
N GLU A 77 4.27 5.61 2.93
CA GLU A 77 5.15 6.44 3.76
C GLU A 77 5.12 6.00 5.23
N LEU A 78 3.93 5.70 5.77
CA LEU A 78 3.74 5.22 7.13
C LEU A 78 4.55 3.95 7.43
N SER A 79 4.77 3.11 6.43
CA SER A 79 5.35 1.77 6.59
C SER A 79 6.77 1.61 6.06
N LEU A 80 7.47 2.72 5.77
CA LEU A 80 8.84 2.70 5.20
C LEU A 80 9.85 1.89 6.03
N ASN A 81 9.65 1.81 7.34
CA ASN A 81 10.51 1.05 8.26
C ASN A 81 9.97 -0.35 8.59
N HIS A 82 8.84 -0.74 8.00
CA HIS A 82 8.07 -1.96 8.32
C HIS A 82 7.92 -2.92 7.13
N GLY A 83 8.70 -2.75 6.06
CA GLY A 83 8.75 -3.73 4.97
C GLY A 83 9.49 -5.01 5.35
N LEU A 84 9.61 -5.93 4.39
CA LEU A 84 10.26 -7.23 4.61
C LEU A 84 11.73 -7.07 5.01
N GLY A 85 12.14 -7.85 6.01
CA GLY A 85 13.49 -7.78 6.60
C GLY A 85 13.66 -6.70 7.68
N SER A 86 12.62 -5.93 7.99
CA SER A 86 12.60 -5.07 9.18
C SER A 86 12.47 -5.88 10.46
N VAL A 87 12.67 -5.21 11.62
CA VAL A 87 12.48 -5.82 12.94
C VAL A 87 11.02 -6.19 13.19
N GLU A 88 10.09 -5.39 12.66
CA GLU A 88 8.65 -5.57 12.83
C GLU A 88 7.96 -5.36 11.48
N PRO A 89 7.95 -6.39 10.61
CA PRO A 89 7.33 -6.27 9.30
C PRO A 89 5.81 -6.22 9.41
N TRP A 90 5.19 -5.31 8.66
CA TRP A 90 3.73 -5.13 8.61
C TRP A 90 3.06 -5.86 7.46
N VAL A 91 3.83 -6.60 6.68
CA VAL A 91 3.35 -7.44 5.58
C VAL A 91 3.84 -8.87 5.77
N PHE A 92 3.09 -9.84 5.25
CA PHE A 92 3.55 -11.21 5.18
C PHE A 92 4.65 -11.36 4.13
N GLY A 93 5.69 -12.14 4.47
CA GLY A 93 6.65 -12.63 3.49
C GLY A 93 6.01 -13.57 2.48
N PHE A 94 6.80 -13.97 1.48
CA PHE A 94 6.39 -14.98 0.51
C PHE A 94 5.93 -16.27 1.19
N GLN A 95 4.77 -16.76 0.77
CA GLN A 95 4.17 -18.00 1.25
C GLN A 95 4.22 -19.05 0.13
N PRO A 96 5.04 -20.12 0.25
CA PRO A 96 5.29 -21.05 -0.86
C PRO A 96 4.19 -22.09 -1.07
N THR A 97 3.23 -22.21 -0.15
CA THR A 97 2.16 -23.22 -0.22
C THR A 97 0.96 -22.68 -0.98
N LEU A 98 0.28 -23.52 -1.77
CA LEU A 98 -0.91 -23.10 -2.52
C LEU A 98 -2.03 -22.55 -1.63
N GLU A 99 -2.14 -23.06 -0.41
CA GLU A 99 -3.16 -22.65 0.57
C GLU A 99 -2.89 -21.24 1.13
N ALA A 100 -1.62 -20.85 1.27
CA ALA A 100 -1.24 -19.57 1.89
C ALA A 100 -0.64 -18.56 0.89
N THR A 101 -0.34 -18.95 -0.35
CA THR A 101 0.31 -18.07 -1.35
C THR A 101 -0.45 -16.77 -1.57
N ALA A 102 -1.77 -16.78 -1.42
CA ALA A 102 -2.63 -15.61 -1.54
C ALA A 102 -2.34 -14.54 -0.48
N TRP A 103 -1.74 -14.89 0.66
CA TRP A 103 -1.37 -13.95 1.71
C TRP A 103 -0.02 -13.28 1.47
N SER A 104 0.78 -13.77 0.51
CA SER A 104 2.09 -13.20 0.22
C SER A 104 1.98 -11.70 -0.02
N PHE A 105 2.80 -10.93 0.70
CA PHE A 105 2.91 -9.48 0.58
C PHE A 105 1.66 -8.68 0.98
N HIS A 106 0.63 -9.35 1.51
CA HIS A 106 -0.52 -8.66 2.08
C HIS A 106 -0.17 -8.11 3.47
N PRO A 107 -0.86 -7.04 3.91
CA PRO A 107 -0.78 -6.59 5.30
C PRO A 107 -1.06 -7.72 6.28
N ASN A 108 -0.27 -7.81 7.34
CA ASN A 108 -0.60 -8.62 8.50
C ASN A 108 -1.47 -7.83 9.49
N GLU A 109 -1.76 -8.42 10.65
CA GLU A 109 -2.56 -7.77 11.68
C GLU A 109 -2.00 -6.39 12.08
N GLN A 110 -0.70 -6.31 12.38
CA GLN A 110 -0.05 -5.05 12.79
C GLN A 110 -0.13 -3.99 11.69
N GLY A 111 0.10 -4.39 10.43
CA GLY A 111 -0.03 -3.49 9.28
C GLY A 111 -1.45 -2.97 9.09
N MET A 112 -2.45 -3.84 9.22
CA MET A 112 -3.85 -3.42 9.12
C MET A 112 -4.27 -2.52 10.28
N THR A 113 -3.81 -2.80 11.50
CA THR A 113 -4.04 -1.93 12.67
C THR A 113 -3.45 -0.55 12.43
N ALA A 114 -2.18 -0.46 11.98
CA ALA A 114 -1.54 0.83 11.73
C ALA A 114 -2.26 1.66 10.64
N VAL A 115 -2.73 1.01 9.57
CA VAL A 115 -3.53 1.70 8.53
C VAL A 115 -4.88 2.16 9.07
N ALA A 116 -5.54 1.33 9.89
CA ALA A 116 -6.82 1.69 10.49
C ALA A 116 -6.68 2.89 11.45
N ASP A 117 -5.67 2.86 12.32
CA ASP A 117 -5.38 3.95 13.27
C ASP A 117 -5.06 5.25 12.52
N ALA A 118 -4.20 5.18 11.49
CA ALA A 118 -3.88 6.31 10.65
C ALA A 118 -5.13 6.86 9.92
N LEU A 119 -6.07 6.00 9.51
CA LEU A 119 -7.30 6.43 8.86
C LEU A 119 -8.25 7.13 9.85
N VAL A 120 -8.36 6.62 11.08
CA VAL A 120 -9.16 7.28 12.14
C VAL A 120 -8.61 8.68 12.42
N GLU A 121 -7.29 8.82 12.57
CA GLU A 121 -6.62 10.11 12.74
C GLU A 121 -6.87 11.03 11.54
N PHE A 122 -6.71 10.51 10.32
CA PHE A 122 -6.92 11.24 9.07
C PHE A 122 -8.37 11.76 8.92
N LEU A 123 -9.34 11.01 9.44
CA LEU A 123 -10.74 11.40 9.45
C LEU A 123 -11.05 12.44 10.53
N GLY A 124 -10.19 12.60 11.54
CA GLY A 124 -10.40 13.50 12.67
C GLY A 124 -11.51 13.01 13.62
N VAL A 125 -11.73 11.69 13.68
CA VAL A 125 -12.70 11.10 14.61
C VAL A 125 -11.98 10.85 15.93
N GLU A 126 -12.31 11.61 16.98
CA GLU A 126 -11.81 11.32 18.32
C GLU A 126 -12.35 9.95 18.79
N SER A 127 -11.47 9.17 19.43
CA SER A 127 -11.75 7.81 19.92
C SER A 127 -12.47 7.79 21.26
#